data_AF-A0A931ELI8-F1
#
_entry.id   AF-A0A931ELI8-F1
#
_cell.length_a   1.000
_cell.length_b   1.000
_cell.length_c   1.000
_cell.angle_alpha   90.00
_cell.angle_beta   90.00
_cell.angle_gamma   90.00
#
_symmetry.space_group_name_H-M   'P 1'
#
loop_
_entity.id
_entity.type
_entity.pdbx_description
1 polymer ?
#
loop_
_entity_poly.entity_id
_entity_poly.type
_entity_poly.pdbx_seq_one_letter_code
_entity_poly.pdbx_strand_id
1 'polypeptide(L)'
;MEKGNTIKDNKDNVRRYILTDVESCTFTFTDGMTSKVKPSPDHEIVIMKLIPHSTKSKSFEDKVLKNYMATKNVTDLSALCKYDCVRTFTRHFKKSFGQTPYQWMLDRKMEEVQSLVLNSDITITDIAKMYDFKSVSHLVNLYSKRFGNSPLKSRLSDAI
;
A
#
# COMPACT_ATOMS: atom_id res chain seq x y z
N MET A 1 5.97 -42.49 -35.11
CA MET A 1 4.93 -41.45 -35.17
C MET A 1 4.83 -40.78 -33.81
N GLU A 2 4.71 -39.46 -33.84
CA GLU A 2 5.13 -38.48 -32.85
C GLU A 2 4.53 -38.61 -31.43
N LYS A 3 5.40 -38.60 -30.42
CA LYS A 3 5.08 -38.13 -29.07
C LYS A 3 5.84 -36.83 -28.85
N GLY A 4 5.18 -35.69 -29.00
CA GLY A 4 5.81 -34.41 -28.69
C GLY A 4 4.93 -33.22 -29.03
N ASN A 5 3.90 -32.93 -28.22
CA ASN A 5 3.28 -31.60 -28.32
C ASN A 5 2.59 -31.03 -27.06
N THR A 6 2.71 -31.64 -25.86
CA THR A 6 1.95 -31.15 -24.69
C THR A 6 2.72 -30.20 -23.76
N ILE A 7 4.06 -30.11 -23.87
CA ILE A 7 4.89 -29.31 -22.94
C ILE A 7 5.15 -27.88 -23.46
N LYS A 8 5.14 -27.68 -24.79
CA LYS A 8 5.39 -26.37 -25.41
C LYS A 8 4.24 -25.40 -25.14
N ASP A 9 2.99 -25.87 -25.26
CA ASP A 9 1.77 -25.08 -25.03
C ASP A 9 1.66 -24.51 -23.61
N ASN A 10 2.26 -25.16 -22.61
CA ASN A 10 2.17 -24.71 -21.23
C ASN A 10 3.17 -23.59 -20.91
N LYS A 11 4.32 -23.54 -21.59
CA LYS A 11 5.39 -22.57 -21.32
C LYS A 11 5.03 -21.17 -21.85
N ASP A 12 4.36 -21.12 -23.00
CA ASP A 12 3.86 -19.86 -23.55
C ASP A 12 2.67 -19.31 -22.76
N ASN A 13 1.89 -20.19 -22.12
CA ASN A 13 0.79 -19.83 -21.24
C ASN A 13 1.23 -19.20 -19.91
N VAL A 14 2.47 -19.44 -19.47
CA VAL A 14 3.05 -18.82 -18.26
C VAL A 14 3.68 -17.46 -18.57
N ARG A 15 4.26 -17.30 -19.77
CA ARG A 15 4.93 -16.04 -20.21
C ARG A 15 4.00 -14.82 -20.21
N ARG A 16 2.69 -14.99 -20.43
CA ARG A 16 1.72 -13.88 -20.32
C ARG A 16 1.60 -13.30 -18.91
N TYR A 17 2.04 -14.03 -17.89
CA TYR A 17 2.01 -13.60 -16.49
C TYR A 17 3.38 -13.18 -15.96
N ILE A 18 4.46 -13.47 -16.69
CA ILE A 18 5.83 -13.13 -16.30
C ILE A 18 6.38 -12.18 -17.35
N LEU A 19 6.34 -10.90 -17.02
CA LEU A 19 6.90 -9.85 -17.86
C LEU A 19 8.39 -9.69 -17.50
N THR A 20 9.27 -9.84 -18.48
CA THR A 20 10.71 -9.58 -18.35
C THR A 20 11.09 -8.30 -19.10
N ASP A 21 12.20 -7.66 -18.72
CA ASP A 21 12.76 -6.48 -19.41
C ASP A 21 11.77 -5.30 -19.54
N VAL A 22 10.87 -5.16 -18.57
CA VAL A 22 9.85 -4.12 -18.55
C VAL A 22 10.50 -2.76 -18.31
N GLU A 23 10.50 -1.86 -19.30
CA GLU A 23 11.03 -0.50 -19.13
C GLU A 23 10.16 0.34 -18.18
N SER A 24 8.84 0.15 -18.21
CA SER A 24 7.91 0.78 -17.28
C SER A 24 6.56 0.08 -17.21
N CYS A 25 5.91 0.14 -16.04
CA CYS A 25 4.55 -0.36 -15.81
C CYS A 25 3.63 0.83 -15.48
N THR A 26 2.48 0.93 -16.13
CA THR A 26 1.49 1.99 -15.85
C THR A 26 0.23 1.39 -15.26
N PHE A 27 -0.13 1.84 -14.05
CA PHE A 27 -1.41 1.56 -13.41
C PHE A 27 -2.42 2.60 -13.85
N THR A 28 -3.56 2.15 -14.36
CA THR A 28 -4.70 3.03 -14.64
C THR A 28 -5.78 2.75 -13.61
N PHE A 29 -6.16 3.77 -12.86
CA PHE A 29 -7.18 3.70 -11.84
C PHE A 29 -8.57 3.97 -12.44
N THR A 30 -9.62 3.54 -11.76
CA THR A 30 -11.00 3.67 -12.23
C THR A 30 -11.50 5.12 -12.31
N ASP A 31 -10.82 6.04 -11.64
CA ASP A 31 -11.05 7.49 -11.72
C ASP A 31 -10.32 8.15 -12.91
N GLY A 32 -9.62 7.36 -13.73
CA GLY A 32 -8.85 7.83 -14.87
C GLY A 32 -7.44 8.31 -14.53
N MET A 33 -7.04 8.29 -13.25
CA MET A 33 -5.66 8.59 -12.88
C MET A 33 -4.71 7.50 -13.38
N THR A 34 -3.45 7.87 -13.62
CA THR A 34 -2.40 6.93 -13.96
C THR A 34 -1.19 7.06 -13.03
N SER A 35 -0.61 5.95 -12.59
CA SER A 35 0.67 5.92 -11.89
C SER A 35 1.67 5.08 -12.67
N LYS A 36 2.90 5.59 -12.86
CA LYS A 36 3.95 4.93 -13.62
C LYS A 36 5.06 4.47 -12.68
N VAL A 37 5.33 3.17 -12.67
CA VAL A 37 6.42 2.55 -11.93
C VAL A 37 7.55 2.21 -12.91
N LYS A 38 8.77 2.62 -12.56
CA LYS A 38 10.00 2.29 -13.31
C LYS A 38 10.83 1.30 -12.48
N PRO A 39 11.42 0.27 -13.10
CA PRO A 39 12.39 -0.57 -12.42
C PRO A 39 13.61 0.26 -11.99
N SER A 40 14.17 -0.05 -10.82
CA SER A 40 15.47 0.46 -10.38
C SER A 40 16.51 -0.67 -10.47
N PRO A 41 17.77 -0.39 -10.88
CA PRO A 41 18.83 -1.40 -10.96
C PRO A 41 19.09 -2.15 -9.64
N ASP A 42 18.79 -1.51 -8.50
CA ASP A 42 19.14 -2.02 -7.17
C ASP A 42 18.00 -2.78 -6.46
N HIS A 43 16.82 -2.90 -7.09
CA HIS A 43 15.63 -3.50 -6.46
C HIS A 43 15.14 -4.78 -7.16
N GLU A 44 15.00 -5.83 -6.34
CA GLU A 44 14.53 -7.18 -6.66
C GLU A 44 13.00 -7.23 -6.94
N ILE A 45 12.58 -8.29 -7.64
CA ILE A 45 11.22 -8.65 -8.10
C ILE A 45 10.06 -7.85 -7.48
N VAL A 46 9.36 -7.06 -8.29
CA VAL A 46 8.09 -6.41 -7.91
C VAL A 46 6.93 -7.39 -8.06
N ILE A 47 6.43 -7.95 -6.95
CA ILE A 47 5.21 -8.79 -6.95
C ILE A 47 3.98 -7.87 -6.85
N MET A 48 3.30 -7.67 -7.98
CA MET A 48 2.02 -6.96 -8.00
C MET A 48 0.88 -7.91 -7.62
N LYS A 49 0.23 -7.67 -6.47
CA LYS A 49 -1.00 -8.37 -6.09
C LYS A 49 -2.22 -7.58 -6.55
N LEU A 50 -2.77 -7.95 -7.70
CA LEU A 50 -4.09 -7.48 -8.11
C LEU A 50 -5.13 -8.15 -7.21
N ILE A 51 -5.76 -7.37 -6.33
CA ILE A 51 -6.93 -7.81 -5.56
C ILE A 51 -8.16 -7.34 -6.35
N PRO A 52 -8.78 -8.19 -7.18
CA PRO A 52 -10.01 -7.82 -7.86
C PRO A 52 -11.07 -7.54 -6.81
N HIS A 53 -11.45 -6.27 -6.67
CA HIS A 53 -12.66 -5.91 -5.93
C HIS A 53 -13.86 -6.39 -6.74
N SER A 54 -14.25 -7.65 -6.55
CA SER A 54 -15.54 -8.12 -7.01
C SER A 54 -16.60 -7.21 -6.40
N THR A 55 -17.34 -6.51 -7.24
CA THR A 55 -18.44 -5.62 -6.85
C THR A 55 -19.53 -6.33 -6.02
N LYS A 56 -19.46 -7.67 -5.89
CA LYS A 56 -20.36 -8.50 -5.10
C LYS A 56 -19.82 -8.94 -3.74
N SER A 57 -18.55 -8.71 -3.41
CA SER A 57 -18.01 -9.19 -2.14
C SER A 57 -18.53 -8.32 -0.99
N LYS A 58 -19.36 -8.93 -0.13
CA LYS A 58 -19.93 -8.32 1.08
C LYS A 58 -18.98 -8.42 2.29
N SER A 59 -17.76 -8.90 2.08
CA SER A 59 -16.82 -9.16 3.16
C SER A 59 -16.52 -7.90 3.95
N PHE A 60 -16.20 -8.07 5.23
CA PHE A 60 -15.83 -6.96 6.10
C PHE A 60 -14.54 -6.30 5.60
N GLU A 61 -13.61 -7.12 5.12
CA GLU A 61 -12.31 -6.75 4.60
C GLU A 61 -12.44 -5.81 3.38
N ASP A 62 -13.33 -6.14 2.44
CA ASP A 62 -13.56 -5.31 1.25
C ASP A 62 -14.15 -3.95 1.62
N LYS A 63 -15.07 -3.89 2.59
CA LYS A 63 -15.61 -2.62 3.08
C LYS A 63 -14.52 -1.76 3.72
N VAL A 64 -13.63 -2.36 4.50
CA VAL A 64 -12.49 -1.65 5.08
C VAL A 64 -11.57 -1.12 3.99
N LEU A 65 -11.13 -1.98 3.07
CA LEU A 65 -10.21 -1.62 1.98
C LEU A 65 -10.81 -0.59 1.00
N LYS A 66 -12.13 -0.57 0.82
CA LYS A 66 -12.80 0.44 0.01
C LYS A 66 -12.85 1.82 0.67
N ASN A 67 -12.96 1.87 2.00
CA ASN A 67 -13.29 3.11 2.72
C ASN A 67 -12.12 3.72 3.49
N TYR A 68 -11.05 2.97 3.79
CA TYR A 68 -9.99 3.46 4.68
C TYR A 68 -9.24 4.69 4.15
N MET A 69 -9.18 4.88 2.83
CA MET A 69 -8.58 6.05 2.20
C MET A 69 -9.42 7.32 2.35
N ALA A 70 -10.74 7.18 2.56
CA ALA A 70 -11.66 8.31 2.67
C ALA A 70 -11.71 8.91 4.08
N THR A 71 -10.93 8.40 5.03
CA THR A 71 -11.00 8.83 6.43
C THR A 71 -9.66 8.71 7.16
N LYS A 72 -9.46 9.60 8.15
CA LYS A 72 -8.24 9.67 8.97
C LYS A 72 -8.39 9.03 10.35
N ASN A 73 -9.58 8.57 10.75
CA ASN A 73 -9.81 8.03 12.08
C ASN A 73 -10.69 6.77 12.08
N VAL A 74 -10.56 5.99 13.17
CA VAL A 74 -11.23 4.69 13.33
C VAL A 74 -12.75 4.84 13.43
N THR A 75 -13.23 5.94 14.03
CA THR A 75 -14.66 6.18 14.25
C THR A 75 -15.38 6.31 12.91
N ASP A 76 -14.88 7.18 12.04
CA ASP A 76 -15.44 7.40 10.71
C ASP A 76 -15.31 6.14 9.83
N LEU A 77 -14.16 5.44 9.89
CA LEU A 77 -13.99 4.18 9.18
C LEU A 77 -15.04 3.13 9.62
N SER A 78 -15.32 3.06 10.91
CA SER A 78 -16.34 2.15 11.43
C SER A 78 -17.74 2.50 10.91
N ALA A 79 -18.09 3.79 10.86
CA ALA A 79 -19.36 4.27 10.33
C ALA A 79 -19.49 3.99 8.82
N LEU A 80 -18.43 4.21 8.03
CA LEU A 80 -18.38 3.88 6.61
C LEU A 80 -18.54 2.37 6.37
N CYS A 81 -18.02 1.55 7.28
CA CYS A 81 -18.20 0.09 7.27
C CYS A 81 -19.56 -0.38 7.81
N LYS A 82 -20.47 0.54 8.15
CA LYS A 82 -21.81 0.29 8.71
C LYS A 82 -21.78 -0.34 10.11
N TYR A 83 -20.92 0.16 10.98
CA TYR A 83 -20.90 -0.18 12.40
C TYR A 83 -21.30 1.03 13.25
N ASP A 84 -22.26 0.83 14.15
CA ASP A 84 -22.69 1.85 15.12
C ASP A 84 -21.77 1.89 16.36
N CYS A 85 -20.94 0.86 16.56
CA CYS A 85 -20.06 0.74 17.72
C CYS A 85 -18.61 0.41 17.34
N VAL A 86 -17.70 1.34 17.67
CA VAL A 86 -16.25 1.23 17.41
C VAL A 86 -15.62 0.02 18.11
N ARG A 87 -16.12 -0.39 19.29
CA ARG A 87 -15.60 -1.56 20.00
C ARG A 87 -15.87 -2.85 19.23
N THR A 88 -17.10 -3.00 18.72
CA THR A 88 -17.49 -4.16 17.89
C THR A 88 -16.70 -4.18 16.60
N PHE A 89 -16.59 -3.03 15.93
CA PHE A 89 -15.75 -2.86 14.74
C PHE A 89 -14.31 -3.29 15.02
N THR A 90 -13.70 -2.79 16.10
CA THR A 90 -12.32 -3.12 16.48
C THR A 90 -12.11 -4.61 16.72
N ARG A 91 -13.08 -5.29 17.35
CA ARG A 91 -13.01 -6.75 17.57
C ARG A 91 -13.05 -7.51 16.24
N HIS A 92 -13.95 -7.15 15.33
CA HIS A 92 -14.04 -7.78 14.01
C HIS A 92 -12.79 -7.46 13.18
N PHE A 93 -12.30 -6.23 13.27
CA PHE A 93 -11.08 -5.79 12.62
C PHE A 93 -9.87 -6.62 13.05
N LYS A 94 -9.65 -6.79 14.36
CA LYS A 94 -8.57 -7.64 14.87
C LYS A 94 -8.68 -9.08 14.38
N LYS A 95 -9.89 -9.63 14.29
CA LYS A 95 -10.12 -10.98 13.79
C LYS A 95 -9.74 -11.12 12.31
N SER A 96 -10.05 -10.12 11.49
CA SER A 96 -9.80 -10.13 10.05
C SER A 96 -8.38 -9.72 9.65
N PHE A 97 -7.79 -8.74 10.35
CA PHE A 97 -6.52 -8.11 9.97
C PHE A 97 -5.38 -8.39 10.95
N GLY A 98 -5.62 -9.11 12.05
CA GLY A 98 -4.60 -9.45 13.05
C GLY A 98 -4.15 -8.30 13.95
N GLN A 99 -4.62 -7.08 13.74
CA GLN A 99 -4.22 -5.90 14.52
C GLN A 99 -5.36 -4.89 14.75
N THR A 100 -5.11 -3.87 15.58
CA THR A 100 -6.11 -2.82 15.80
C THR A 100 -6.31 -1.96 14.54
N PRO A 101 -7.52 -1.42 14.30
CA PRO A 101 -7.75 -0.53 13.16
C PRO A 101 -6.87 0.72 13.21
N TYR A 102 -6.65 1.28 14.39
CA TYR A 102 -5.76 2.43 14.56
C TYR A 102 -4.34 2.12 14.11
N GLN A 103 -3.75 1.02 14.61
CA GLN A 103 -2.40 0.62 14.24
C GLN A 103 -2.32 0.33 12.74
N TRP A 104 -3.30 -0.39 12.19
CA TRP A 104 -3.34 -0.72 10.77
C TRP A 104 -3.43 0.50 9.85
N MET A 105 -4.22 1.51 10.23
CA MET A 105 -4.31 2.76 9.47
C MET A 105 -3.02 3.57 9.60
N LEU A 106 -2.47 3.64 10.81
CA LEU A 106 -1.18 4.30 11.05
C LEU A 106 -0.07 3.63 10.25
N ASP A 107 -0.10 2.31 10.12
CA ASP A 107 0.88 1.54 9.40
C ASP A 107 0.96 1.94 7.92
N ARG A 108 -0.20 1.95 7.27
CA ARG A 108 -0.34 2.36 5.86
C ARG A 108 0.04 3.81 5.65
N LYS A 109 -0.41 4.69 6.55
CA LYS A 109 -0.02 6.09 6.56
C LYS A 109 1.50 6.25 6.63
N MET A 110 2.17 5.44 7.44
CA MET A 110 3.62 5.51 7.57
C MET A 110 4.36 4.95 6.34
N GLU A 111 3.79 3.95 5.66
CA GLU A 111 4.32 3.45 4.37
C GLU A 111 4.25 4.53 3.29
N GLU A 112 3.14 5.27 3.20
CA GLU A 112 3.01 6.40 2.27
C GLU A 112 3.99 7.53 2.60
N VAL A 113 4.12 7.88 3.88
CA VAL A 113 5.12 8.84 4.35
C VAL A 113 6.53 8.39 3.98
N GLN A 114 6.87 7.11 4.16
CA GLN A 114 8.18 6.58 3.77
C GLN A 114 8.42 6.72 2.28
N SER A 115 7.42 6.40 1.45
CA SER A 115 7.52 6.59 0.01
C SER A 115 7.83 8.04 -0.36
N LEU A 116 7.14 9.02 0.26
CA LEU A 116 7.43 10.45 0.02
C LEU A 116 8.79 10.89 0.57
N VAL A 117 9.22 10.30 1.68
CA VAL A 117 10.55 10.59 2.24
C VAL A 117 11.63 10.13 1.26
N LEU A 118 11.53 8.92 0.71
CA LEU A 118 12.53 8.32 -0.15
C LEU A 118 12.49 8.85 -1.60
N ASN A 119 11.29 9.03 -2.15
CA ASN A 119 11.11 9.23 -3.59
C ASN A 119 10.67 10.65 -3.99
N SER A 120 10.72 11.64 -3.09
CA SER A 120 10.32 13.01 -3.41
C SER A 120 11.13 14.09 -2.67
N ASP A 121 11.18 15.28 -3.28
CA ASP A 121 11.86 16.46 -2.73
C ASP A 121 11.02 17.25 -1.71
N ILE A 122 9.83 16.73 -1.36
CA ILE A 122 8.91 17.40 -0.43
C ILE A 122 9.58 17.54 0.94
N THR A 123 9.50 18.69 1.60
CA THR A 123 10.13 18.84 2.92
C THR A 123 9.44 17.96 3.98
N ILE A 124 10.19 17.50 4.99
CA ILE A 124 9.59 16.72 6.11
C ILE A 124 8.50 17.53 6.82
N THR A 125 8.64 18.86 6.86
CA THR A 125 7.64 19.78 7.38
C THR A 125 6.35 19.75 6.58
N ASP A 126 6.42 19.73 5.25
CA ASP A 126 5.24 19.70 4.40
C ASP A 126 4.59 18.32 4.38
N ILE A 127 5.38 17.24 4.46
CA ILE A 127 4.85 15.88 4.70
C ILE A 127 4.07 15.84 6.02
N ALA A 128 4.61 16.43 7.09
CA ALA A 128 3.91 16.48 8.38
C ALA A 128 2.55 17.20 8.27
N LYS A 129 2.50 18.31 7.53
CA LYS A 129 1.25 19.07 7.27
C LYS A 129 0.26 18.29 6.41
N MET A 130 0.68 17.72 5.29
CA MET A 130 -0.21 16.97 4.38
C MET A 130 -0.94 15.82 5.08
N TYR A 131 -0.26 15.19 6.03
CA TYR A 131 -0.78 14.06 6.78
C TYR A 131 -1.37 14.45 8.14
N ASP A 132 -1.61 15.73 8.42
CA ASP A 132 -2.17 16.23 9.69
C ASP A 132 -1.43 15.73 10.95
N PHE A 133 -0.11 15.65 10.92
CA PHE A 133 0.65 15.39 12.14
C PHE A 133 0.66 16.64 13.02
N LYS A 134 0.42 16.45 14.33
CA LYS A 134 0.44 17.53 15.34
C LYS A 134 1.71 18.39 15.32
N SER A 135 2.84 17.80 14.96
CA SER A 135 4.12 18.48 14.78
C SER A 135 5.06 17.65 13.93
N VAL A 136 6.12 18.29 13.41
CA VAL A 136 7.21 17.59 12.72
C VAL A 136 7.86 16.56 13.64
N SER A 137 8.07 16.89 14.91
CA SER A 137 8.62 15.95 15.90
C SER A 137 7.74 14.72 16.10
N HIS A 138 6.41 14.89 16.08
CA HIS A 138 5.48 13.76 16.18
C HIS A 138 5.64 12.80 14.99
N LEU A 139 5.76 13.34 13.77
CA LEU A 139 6.04 12.55 12.58
C LEU A 139 7.40 11.84 12.68
N VAL A 140 8.46 12.57 13.01
CA VAL A 140 9.83 12.03 13.08
C VAL A 140 9.93 10.90 14.11
N ASN A 141 9.30 11.06 15.28
CA ASN A 141 9.30 10.02 16.31
C ASN A 141 8.58 8.75 15.86
N LEU A 142 7.40 8.88 15.24
CA LEU A 142 6.66 7.73 14.71
C LEU A 142 7.41 7.04 13.56
N TYR A 143 8.01 7.83 12.67
CA TYR A 143 8.84 7.34 11.58
C TYR A 143 10.04 6.55 12.08
N SER A 144 10.81 7.13 12.99
CA SER A 144 12.03 6.53 13.52
C SER A 144 11.72 5.26 14.31
N LYS A 145 10.62 5.26 15.08
CA LYS A 145 10.16 4.07 15.79
C LYS A 145 9.81 2.92 14.85
N ARG A 146 9.29 3.22 13.65
CA ARG A 146 8.85 2.22 12.68
C ARG A 146 9.99 1.70 11.80
N PHE A 147 10.85 2.60 11.32
CA PHE A 147 11.85 2.28 10.28
C PHE A 147 13.29 2.27 10.80
N GLY A 148 13.50 2.51 12.10
CA GLY A 148 14.81 2.46 12.74
C GLY A 148 15.74 3.65 12.45
N ASN A 149 15.39 4.52 11.51
CA ASN A 149 16.15 5.72 11.14
C ASN A 149 15.22 6.93 11.04
N SER A 150 15.77 8.15 11.19
CA SER A 150 15.00 9.38 10.99
C SER A 150 14.69 9.61 9.50
N PRO A 151 13.65 10.38 9.15
CA PRO A 151 13.32 10.68 7.76
C PRO A 151 14.49 11.29 6.97
N LEU A 152 15.24 12.21 7.60
CA LEU A 152 16.41 12.83 6.97
C LEU A 152 17.53 11.82 6.72
N LYS A 153 17.76 10.89 7.66
CA LYS A 153 18.77 9.85 7.49
C LYS A 153 18.36 8.87 6.38
N SER A 154 17.07 8.52 6.28
CA SER A 154 16.55 7.69 5.19
C SER A 154 16.77 8.32 3.80
N ARG A 155 16.63 9.65 3.68
CA ARG A 155 16.94 10.35 2.42
C ARG A 155 18.40 10.26 2.01
N LEU A 156 19.29 10.42 2.98
CA LEU A 156 20.72 10.37 2.73
C LEU A 156 21.20 8.97 2.36
N SER A 157 20.53 7.91 2.86
CA SER A 157 20.87 6.53 2.51
C SER A 157 20.37 6.08 1.15
N ASP A 158 19.30 6.68 0.62
CA ASP A 158 18.77 6.37 -0.72
C ASP A 158 19.49 7.17 -1.83
N ALA A 159 20.27 8.19 -1.46
CA ALA A 159 21.04 9.03 -2.37
C ALA A 159 22.44 8.48 -2.69
N ILE A 160 22.76 7.25 -2.24
CA ILE A 160 24.05 6.57 -2.42
C ILE A 160 23.86 5.35 -3.31
#